data_AF-A0A139BR00-F1
#
_entry.id   AF-A0A139BR00-F1
#
_cell.length_a   1.000
_cell.length_b   1.000
_cell.length_c   1.000
_cell.angle_alpha   90.00
_cell.angle_beta   90.00
_cell.angle_gamma   90.00
#
_symmetry.space_group_name_H-M   'P 1'
#
loop_
_entity.id
_entity.type
_entity.pdbx_description
1 polymer ?
#
loop_
_entity_poly.entity_id
_entity_poly.type
_entity_poly.pdbx_seq_one_letter_code
_entity_poly.pdbx_strand_id
1 'polypeptide(L)'
;MIDRHSWLFWPDNAALSVLALAILVMLFLYAARKPMHGVIHSVCNLVTQSTRFISKWLFLSAENLRLRNQAVLLAHSQESAAAMIDREFERVGNIIRKDMQEFPALQRKLMEEVTRIEEDYRRCGEVPPPPPEWVGALESVSQLKSGGDIPRKLLEDINKSIQKIHDKTVAEYRRSYEERHKILKSMQPVWRSVDKLMVEMDKKMLTLHSNAKQIDDDMTKFAGMRAKDIKTEHALTVSAFVQLAISSLVMVIAMGGAFINYKLIALPMSEMVGASDYITNSLRTSDVAALVIILMEASMGLFLLESLRITQLFPKIASMDDRMRRRLMLASLIFLVILAGIESSLALMRDMLVADKSSLMRDLASTAPPVTDNWMSNIPMAGQMIMGFVLPFALAFVAIPLESVVHSLRTVIGVVLVQTMRGTGFVLRFTGVVFRRFARVLESAYDILIVIPLMVERWVLALRDSSTAKGQSKLGSAS
;
A
#
# COMPACT_ATOMS: atom_id res chain seq x y z
N MET A 1 -13.65 32.49 63.84
CA MET A 1 -12.39 33.25 63.71
C MET A 1 -11.31 32.41 64.36
N ILE A 2 -10.32 31.98 63.60
CA ILE A 2 -9.23 31.11 64.10
C ILE A 2 -8.21 32.02 64.80
N ASP A 3 -7.97 31.79 66.09
CA ASP A 3 -7.04 32.57 66.90
C ASP A 3 -5.63 32.54 66.29
N ARG A 4 -5.18 33.69 65.78
CA ARG A 4 -3.87 33.89 65.14
C ARG A 4 -2.69 33.94 66.14
N HIS A 5 -2.92 33.74 67.44
CA HIS A 5 -1.93 33.99 68.50
C HIS A 5 -1.39 32.75 69.23
N SER A 6 -1.81 31.54 68.89
CA SER A 6 -1.39 30.30 69.60
C SER A 6 0.07 29.86 69.39
N TRP A 7 0.84 30.59 68.57
CA TRP A 7 2.23 30.25 68.21
C TRP A 7 3.25 31.26 68.76
N LEU A 8 2.80 32.30 69.47
CA LEU A 8 3.66 33.32 70.06
C LEU A 8 3.95 33.01 71.53
N PHE A 9 5.22 32.76 71.86
CA PHE A 9 5.69 32.58 73.24
C PHE A 9 5.44 33.82 74.13
N TRP A 10 5.44 35.02 73.54
CA TRP A 10 5.05 36.29 74.15
C TRP A 10 4.03 37.03 73.28
N PRO A 11 2.76 37.15 73.71
CA PRO A 11 1.72 37.82 72.93
C PRO A 11 1.90 39.35 72.84
N ASP A 12 2.60 39.99 73.79
CA ASP A 12 2.78 41.45 73.84
C ASP A 12 3.84 42.00 72.87
N ASN A 13 4.72 41.15 72.32
CA ASN A 13 5.78 41.60 71.42
C ASN A 13 6.07 40.56 70.32
N ALA A 14 5.34 40.68 69.22
CA ALA A 14 5.34 39.69 68.15
C ALA A 14 6.72 39.48 67.51
N ALA A 15 7.54 40.53 67.43
CA ALA A 15 8.87 40.47 66.87
C ALA A 15 9.81 39.54 67.67
N LEU A 16 9.76 39.58 69.01
CA LEU A 16 10.62 38.77 69.88
C LEU A 16 10.27 37.29 69.85
N SER A 17 8.97 36.97 69.85
CA SER A 17 8.49 35.59 69.71
C SER A 17 8.91 34.97 68.39
N VAL A 18 8.79 35.71 67.28
CA VAL A 18 9.22 35.25 65.94
C VAL A 18 10.73 35.04 65.90
N LEU A 19 11.52 35.91 66.53
CA LEU A 19 12.98 35.80 66.57
C LEU A 19 13.45 34.59 67.41
N ALA A 20 12.83 34.36 68.57
CA ALA A 20 13.11 33.19 69.41
C ALA A 20 12.76 31.88 68.69
N LEU A 21 11.61 31.83 68.01
CA LEU A 21 11.17 30.68 67.22
C LEU A 21 12.11 30.45 66.02
N ALA A 22 12.56 31.52 65.36
CA ALA A 22 13.55 31.44 64.28
C ALA A 22 14.89 30.88 64.77
N ILE A 23 15.38 31.29 65.94
CA ILE A 23 16.62 30.74 66.54
C ILE A 23 16.45 29.26 66.89
N LEU A 24 15.32 28.88 67.50
CA LEU A 24 15.04 27.50 67.88
C LEU A 24 14.96 26.58 66.64
N VAL A 25 14.27 27.03 65.60
CA VAL A 25 14.20 26.34 64.30
C VAL A 25 15.58 26.22 63.66
N MET A 26 16.39 27.27 63.71
CA MET A 26 17.75 27.28 63.17
C MET A 26 18.68 26.30 63.89
N LEU A 27 18.57 26.20 65.22
CA LEU A 27 19.36 25.27 66.05
C LEU A 27 18.95 23.81 65.81
N PHE A 28 17.64 23.57 65.66
CA PHE A 28 17.10 22.27 65.27
C PHE A 28 17.56 21.84 63.87
N LEU A 29 17.49 22.74 62.88
CA LEU A 29 17.97 22.49 61.52
C LEU A 29 19.47 22.21 61.48
N TYR A 30 20.27 22.92 62.27
CA TYR A 30 21.71 22.67 62.37
C TYR A 30 22.03 21.27 62.95
N ALA A 31 21.35 20.86 64.03
CA ALA A 31 21.51 19.53 64.61
C ALA A 31 21.07 18.41 63.63
N ALA A 32 20.04 18.66 62.83
CA ALA A 32 19.51 17.74 61.83
C ALA A 32 20.30 17.71 60.50
N ARG A 33 21.37 18.49 60.35
CA ARG A 33 22.10 18.63 59.08
C ARG A 33 22.62 17.30 58.50
N LYS A 34 23.34 16.52 59.30
CA LYS A 34 23.92 15.23 58.88
C LYS A 34 22.84 14.20 58.47
N PRO A 35 21.80 13.95 59.29
CA PRO A 35 20.74 13.03 58.86
C PRO A 35 19.97 13.57 57.65
N MET A 36 19.72 14.89 57.55
CA MET A 36 19.01 15.47 56.41
C MET A 36 19.78 15.30 55.09
N HIS A 37 21.11 15.55 55.07
CA HIS A 37 21.94 15.27 53.89
C HIS A 37 21.89 13.78 53.52
N GLY A 38 21.93 12.89 54.52
CA GLY A 38 21.78 11.45 54.32
C GLY A 38 20.44 11.05 53.68
N VAL A 39 19.33 11.65 54.12
CA VAL A 39 18.00 11.42 53.54
C VAL A 39 17.93 11.93 52.11
N ILE A 40 18.41 13.16 51.84
CA ILE A 40 18.43 13.75 50.50
C ILE A 40 19.20 12.84 49.53
N HIS A 41 20.40 12.40 49.91
CA HIS A 41 21.21 11.49 49.09
C HIS A 41 20.54 10.13 48.88
N SER A 42 19.96 9.54 49.93
CA SER A 42 19.33 8.22 49.85
C SER A 42 18.10 8.24 48.93
N VAL A 43 17.24 9.26 49.06
CA VAL A 43 16.06 9.43 48.20
C VAL A 43 16.47 9.70 46.76
N CYS A 44 17.40 10.64 46.53
CA CYS A 44 17.87 10.94 45.18
C CYS A 44 18.58 9.75 44.51
N ASN A 45 19.34 8.97 45.29
CA ASN A 45 19.98 7.75 44.79
C ASN A 45 18.97 6.65 44.46
N LEU A 46 17.96 6.44 45.30
CA LEU A 46 16.88 5.49 45.02
C LEU A 46 16.17 5.86 43.71
N VAL A 47 15.75 7.12 43.56
CA VAL A 47 15.12 7.61 42.32
C VAL A 47 16.06 7.40 41.13
N THR A 48 17.34 7.75 41.26
CA THR A 48 18.34 7.58 40.19
C THR A 48 18.52 6.11 39.79
N GLN A 49 18.60 5.19 40.75
CA GLN A 49 18.82 3.77 40.51
C GLN A 49 17.59 3.11 39.89
N SER A 50 16.40 3.36 40.44
CA SER A 50 15.13 2.84 39.90
C SER A 50 14.91 3.31 38.46
N THR A 51 15.15 4.59 38.21
CA THR A 51 15.00 5.18 36.87
C THR A 51 15.99 4.58 35.86
N ARG A 52 17.23 4.31 36.28
CA ARG A 52 18.23 3.63 35.45
C ARG A 52 17.86 2.17 35.16
N PHE A 53 17.32 1.47 36.14
CA PHE A 53 16.87 0.10 35.98
C PHE A 53 15.73 0.01 34.96
N ILE A 54 14.69 0.84 35.11
CA ILE A 54 13.54 0.90 34.19
C ILE A 54 14.00 1.29 32.79
N SER A 55 14.91 2.27 32.68
CA SER A 55 15.51 2.66 31.40
C SER A 55 16.21 1.48 30.70
N LYS A 56 17.06 0.74 31.42
CA LYS A 56 17.75 -0.45 30.87
C LYS A 56 16.75 -1.52 30.44
N TRP A 57 15.73 -1.78 31.25
CA TRP A 57 14.67 -2.73 30.93
C TRP A 57 13.90 -2.31 29.67
N LEU A 58 13.53 -1.03 29.54
CA LEU A 58 12.89 -0.48 28.35
C LEU A 58 13.74 -0.66 27.09
N PHE A 59 15.05 -0.38 27.16
CA PHE A 59 15.94 -0.58 26.01
C PHE A 59 16.05 -2.04 25.59
N LEU A 60 16.17 -2.96 26.54
CA LEU A 60 16.21 -4.40 26.25
C LEU A 60 14.88 -4.89 25.66
N SER A 61 13.76 -4.48 26.24
CA SER A 61 12.42 -4.82 25.74
C SER A 61 12.15 -4.24 24.35
N ALA A 62 12.59 -3.01 24.08
CA ALA A 62 12.50 -2.39 22.76
C ALA A 62 13.31 -3.18 21.70
N GLU A 63 14.48 -3.70 22.07
CA GLU A 63 15.30 -4.51 21.17
C GLU A 63 14.68 -5.88 20.89
N ASN A 64 14.16 -6.55 21.92
CA ASN A 64 13.41 -7.79 21.76
C ASN A 64 12.16 -7.60 20.88
N LEU A 65 11.43 -6.49 21.09
CA LEU A 65 10.25 -6.16 20.30
C LEU A 65 10.62 -5.87 18.83
N ARG A 66 11.73 -5.18 18.58
CA ARG A 66 12.27 -4.94 17.23
C ARG A 66 12.52 -6.25 16.49
N LEU A 67 13.22 -7.19 17.12
CA LEU A 67 13.52 -8.49 16.52
C LEU A 67 12.25 -9.31 16.22
N ARG A 68 11.27 -9.28 17.13
CA ARG A 68 9.97 -9.95 16.92
C ARG A 68 9.19 -9.32 15.77
N ASN A 69 9.13 -7.99 15.71
CA ASN A 69 8.45 -7.29 14.61
C ASN A 69 9.11 -7.59 13.27
N GLN A 70 10.44 -7.57 13.22
CA GLN A 70 11.21 -7.92 12.02
C GLN A 70 10.92 -9.35 11.57
N ALA A 71 10.94 -10.32 12.50
CA ALA A 71 10.66 -11.72 12.17
C ALA A 71 9.23 -11.92 11.64
N VAL A 72 8.23 -11.28 12.25
CA VAL A 72 6.83 -11.37 11.82
C VAL A 72 6.62 -10.71 10.46
N LEU A 73 7.20 -9.53 10.24
CA LEU A 73 7.08 -8.80 8.98
C LEU A 73 7.70 -9.59 7.82
N LEU A 74 8.89 -10.16 8.05
CA LEU A 74 9.56 -10.99 7.03
C LEU A 74 8.81 -12.30 6.78
N ALA A 75 8.27 -12.95 7.81
CA ALA A 75 7.48 -14.17 7.64
C ALA A 75 6.21 -13.90 6.81
N HIS A 76 5.50 -12.81 7.13
CA HIS A 76 4.29 -12.43 6.40
C HIS A 76 4.59 -12.04 4.94
N SER A 77 5.65 -11.25 4.71
CA SER A 77 6.05 -10.88 3.34
C SER A 77 6.52 -12.07 2.52
N GLN A 78 7.22 -13.03 3.15
CA GLN A 78 7.62 -14.28 2.49
C GLN A 78 6.41 -15.12 2.09
N GLU A 79 5.41 -15.25 2.96
CA GLU A 79 4.18 -15.98 2.65
C GLU A 79 3.41 -15.33 1.49
N SER A 80 3.24 -14.00 1.52
CA SER A 80 2.59 -13.27 0.42
C SER A 80 3.38 -13.36 -0.89
N ALA A 81 4.71 -13.26 -0.84
CA ALA A 81 5.56 -13.39 -2.01
C ALA A 81 5.56 -14.81 -2.58
N ALA A 82 5.58 -15.83 -1.72
CA ALA A 82 5.45 -17.23 -2.14
C ALA A 82 4.11 -17.49 -2.85
N ALA A 83 3.01 -17.02 -2.26
CA ALA A 83 1.68 -17.16 -2.87
C ALA A 83 1.56 -16.41 -4.21
N MET A 84 2.20 -15.24 -4.34
CA MET A 84 2.27 -14.51 -5.61
C MET A 84 3.07 -15.29 -6.65
N ILE A 85 4.24 -15.79 -6.27
CA ILE A 85 5.10 -16.61 -7.13
C ILE A 85 4.38 -17.88 -7.59
N ASP A 86 3.70 -18.59 -6.69
CA ASP A 86 2.92 -19.79 -7.04
C ASP A 86 1.84 -19.49 -8.08
N ARG A 87 1.12 -18.37 -7.92
CA ARG A 87 0.11 -17.91 -8.89
C ARG A 87 0.73 -17.52 -10.23
N GLU A 88 1.88 -16.87 -10.22
CA GLU A 88 2.62 -16.55 -11.45
C GLU A 88 3.11 -17.82 -12.15
N PHE A 89 3.63 -18.79 -11.41
CA PHE A 89 4.04 -20.10 -11.95
C PHE A 89 2.87 -20.86 -12.54
N GLU A 90 1.71 -20.88 -11.89
CA GLU A 90 0.52 -21.53 -12.42
C GLU A 90 0.02 -20.83 -13.69
N ARG A 91 -0.02 -19.50 -13.69
CA ARG A 91 -0.44 -18.70 -14.86
C ARG A 91 0.51 -18.89 -16.04
N VAL A 92 1.81 -18.72 -15.81
CA VAL A 92 2.84 -18.89 -16.84
C VAL A 92 2.90 -20.34 -17.28
N GLY A 93 2.75 -21.31 -16.38
CA GLY A 93 2.64 -22.73 -16.70
C GLY A 93 1.48 -23.01 -17.65
N ASN A 94 0.31 -22.42 -17.43
CA ASN A 94 -0.84 -22.55 -18.33
C ASN A 94 -0.58 -21.89 -19.69
N ILE A 95 0.06 -20.72 -19.73
CA ILE A 95 0.44 -20.03 -20.98
C ILE A 95 1.46 -20.87 -21.76
N ILE A 96 2.55 -21.30 -21.12
CA ILE A 96 3.58 -22.13 -21.74
C ILE A 96 2.96 -23.43 -22.25
N ARG A 97 2.09 -24.09 -21.48
CA ARG A 97 1.44 -25.33 -21.92
C ARG A 97 0.60 -25.11 -23.17
N LYS A 98 -0.12 -23.99 -23.25
CA LYS A 98 -0.89 -23.60 -24.44
C LYS A 98 0.02 -23.30 -25.63
N ASP A 99 1.03 -22.45 -25.44
CA ASP A 99 1.93 -22.01 -26.52
C ASP A 99 2.80 -23.17 -27.04
N MET A 100 3.27 -24.05 -26.16
CA MET A 100 4.02 -25.26 -26.51
C MET A 100 3.16 -26.33 -27.19
N GLN A 101 1.85 -26.37 -26.98
CA GLN A 101 0.95 -27.25 -27.72
C GLN A 101 0.77 -26.79 -29.17
N GLU A 102 0.74 -25.47 -29.41
CA GLU A 102 0.56 -24.90 -30.74
C GLU A 102 1.87 -24.82 -31.54
N PHE A 103 3.02 -24.79 -30.87
CA PHE A 103 4.34 -24.65 -31.50
C PHE A 103 4.67 -25.75 -32.53
N PRO A 104 4.49 -27.05 -32.25
CA PRO A 104 4.74 -28.11 -33.23
C PRO A 104 3.86 -27.99 -34.48
N ALA A 105 2.61 -27.54 -34.32
CA ALA A 105 1.68 -27.35 -35.43
C ALA A 105 2.10 -26.17 -36.33
N LEU A 106 2.56 -25.06 -35.72
CA LEU A 106 3.13 -23.93 -36.45
C LEU A 106 4.41 -24.33 -37.20
N GLN A 107 5.32 -25.04 -36.53
CA GLN A 107 6.56 -25.54 -37.14
C GLN A 107 6.28 -26.46 -38.33
N ARG A 108 5.31 -27.37 -38.18
CA ARG A 108 4.90 -28.28 -39.26
C ARG A 108 4.33 -27.52 -40.45
N LYS A 109 3.41 -26.57 -40.23
CA LYS A 109 2.83 -25.74 -41.31
C LYS A 109 3.89 -24.90 -42.01
N LEU A 110 4.82 -24.32 -41.27
CA LEU A 110 5.94 -23.57 -41.83
C LEU A 110 6.78 -24.47 -42.76
N MET A 111 7.09 -25.69 -42.31
CA MET A 111 7.86 -26.64 -43.12
C MET A 111 7.09 -27.11 -44.38
N GLU A 112 5.78 -27.32 -44.28
CA GLU A 112 4.91 -27.66 -45.41
C GLU A 112 4.91 -26.54 -46.47
N GLU A 113 4.76 -25.27 -46.06
CA GLU A 113 4.76 -24.12 -46.99
C GLU A 113 6.14 -23.86 -47.60
N VAL A 114 7.22 -24.04 -46.82
CA VAL A 114 8.61 -23.95 -47.34
C VAL A 114 8.87 -25.04 -48.39
N THR A 115 8.45 -26.28 -48.10
CA THR A 115 8.59 -27.40 -49.06
C THR A 115 7.80 -27.12 -50.34
N ARG A 116 6.60 -26.55 -50.23
CA ARG A 116 5.80 -26.15 -51.38
C ARG A 116 6.47 -25.07 -52.22
N ILE A 117 7.06 -24.06 -51.58
CA ILE A 117 7.87 -23.04 -52.26
C ILE A 117 9.03 -23.70 -53.02
N GLU A 118 9.72 -24.66 -52.40
CA GLU A 118 10.84 -25.35 -53.03
C GLU A 118 10.40 -26.16 -54.26
N GLU A 119 9.28 -26.88 -54.17
CA GLU A 119 8.68 -27.66 -55.25
C GLU A 119 8.24 -26.76 -56.43
N ASP A 120 7.53 -25.67 -56.16
CA ASP A 120 7.09 -24.71 -57.19
C ASP A 120 8.28 -24.00 -57.84
N TYR A 121 9.35 -23.72 -57.07
CA TYR A 121 10.61 -23.20 -57.60
C TYR A 121 11.29 -24.20 -58.54
N ARG A 122 11.39 -25.48 -58.16
CA ARG A 122 11.95 -26.54 -59.03
C ARG A 122 11.18 -26.65 -60.35
N ARG A 123 9.85 -26.52 -60.31
CA ARG A 123 8.99 -26.52 -61.52
C ARG A 123 9.20 -25.32 -62.43
N CYS A 124 9.75 -24.22 -61.93
CA CYS A 124 10.08 -23.04 -62.73
C CYS A 124 11.46 -23.12 -63.42
N GLY A 125 12.26 -24.17 -63.16
CA GLY A 125 13.56 -24.35 -63.80
C GLY A 125 13.49 -24.42 -65.33
N GLU A 126 14.49 -23.86 -66.01
CA GLU A 126 14.56 -23.92 -67.48
C GLU A 126 15.06 -25.30 -67.93
N VAL A 127 14.33 -25.93 -68.85
CA VAL A 127 14.86 -27.00 -69.70
C VAL A 127 15.37 -26.32 -70.98
N PRO A 128 16.64 -26.50 -71.37
CA PRO A 128 17.18 -25.86 -72.57
C PRO A 128 16.35 -26.28 -73.80
N PRO A 129 15.98 -25.33 -74.68
CA PRO A 129 15.22 -25.68 -75.87
C PRO A 129 16.04 -26.66 -76.73
N PRO A 130 15.41 -27.69 -77.33
CA PRO A 130 16.11 -28.58 -78.25
C PRO A 130 16.71 -27.78 -79.42
N PRO A 131 17.83 -28.24 -80.00
CA PRO A 131 18.48 -27.55 -81.11
C PRO A 131 17.51 -27.40 -82.28
N PRO A 132 17.46 -26.23 -82.93
CA PRO A 132 16.38 -25.95 -83.87
C PRO A 132 16.55 -26.76 -85.17
N GLU A 133 15.45 -27.31 -85.68
CA GLU A 133 15.43 -28.25 -86.83
C GLU A 133 16.00 -27.67 -88.13
N TRP A 134 16.07 -26.35 -88.29
CA TRP A 134 16.68 -25.71 -89.45
C TRP A 134 18.20 -25.95 -89.53
N VAL A 135 18.86 -26.34 -88.43
CA VAL A 135 20.27 -26.75 -88.44
C VAL A 135 20.46 -27.97 -89.35
N GLY A 136 19.55 -28.95 -89.28
CA GLY A 136 19.56 -30.10 -90.19
C GLY A 136 19.14 -29.75 -91.62
N ALA A 137 18.22 -28.80 -91.79
CA ALA A 137 17.84 -28.31 -93.12
C ALA A 137 18.98 -27.53 -93.80
N LEU A 138 19.73 -26.72 -93.07
CA LEU A 138 20.90 -25.97 -93.57
C LEU A 138 22.04 -26.91 -93.97
N GLU A 139 22.25 -27.97 -93.18
CA GLU A 139 23.21 -29.03 -93.49
C GLU A 139 22.86 -29.72 -94.82
N SER A 140 21.58 -30.01 -95.06
CA SER A 140 21.12 -30.61 -96.33
C SER A 140 21.28 -29.68 -97.55
N VAL A 141 21.22 -28.36 -97.36
CA VAL A 141 21.39 -27.35 -98.43
C VAL A 141 22.85 -27.15 -98.80
N SER A 142 23.76 -27.26 -97.83
CA SER A 142 25.21 -27.19 -98.07
C SER A 142 25.73 -28.33 -98.95
N GLN A 143 24.94 -29.41 -99.12
CA GLN A 143 25.28 -30.58 -99.92
C GLN A 143 24.79 -30.50 -101.39
N LEU A 144 24.00 -29.49 -101.77
CA LEU A 144 23.46 -29.33 -103.14
C LEU A 144 24.39 -28.49 -104.03
N LYS A 145 24.77 -29.01 -105.23
CA LYS A 145 25.51 -28.25 -106.26
C LYS A 145 24.57 -27.46 -107.19
N SER A 146 24.99 -26.23 -107.49
CA SER A 146 24.22 -25.13 -108.08
C SER A 146 23.72 -25.34 -109.52
N GLY A 147 22.52 -24.83 -109.83
CA GLY A 147 22.06 -24.53 -111.20
C GLY A 147 20.60 -24.87 -111.51
N GLY A 148 19.65 -23.98 -111.20
CA GLY A 148 18.24 -24.07 -111.64
C GLY A 148 17.29 -23.25 -110.77
N ASP A 149 16.00 -23.19 -111.06
CA ASP A 149 14.97 -22.52 -110.21
C ASP A 149 14.77 -23.21 -108.83
N ILE A 150 15.37 -24.39 -108.66
CA ILE A 150 15.23 -25.28 -107.50
C ILE A 150 15.87 -24.71 -106.22
N PRO A 151 17.12 -24.20 -106.21
CA PRO A 151 17.72 -23.60 -105.02
C PRO A 151 16.99 -22.33 -104.57
N ARG A 152 16.42 -21.56 -105.50
CA ARG A 152 15.63 -20.36 -105.17
C ARG A 152 14.32 -20.73 -104.47
N LYS A 153 13.58 -21.71 -104.99
CA LYS A 153 12.39 -22.26 -104.33
C LYS A 153 12.73 -22.91 -102.99
N LEU A 154 13.85 -23.64 -102.90
CA LEU A 154 14.31 -24.23 -101.64
C LEU A 154 14.70 -23.16 -100.61
N LEU A 155 15.41 -22.10 -101.00
CA LEU A 155 15.70 -20.95 -100.14
C LEU A 155 14.43 -20.24 -99.69
N GLU A 156 13.42 -20.14 -100.55
CA GLU A 156 12.12 -19.58 -100.20
C GLU A 156 11.36 -20.48 -99.21
N ASP A 157 11.42 -21.80 -99.38
CA ASP A 157 10.84 -22.79 -98.47
C ASP A 157 11.58 -22.85 -97.13
N ILE A 158 12.91 -22.69 -97.13
CA ILE A 158 13.74 -22.54 -95.92
C ILE A 158 13.38 -21.25 -95.20
N ASN A 159 13.24 -20.13 -95.91
CA ASN A 159 12.85 -18.86 -95.30
C ASN A 159 11.45 -18.96 -94.67
N LYS A 160 10.48 -19.58 -95.36
CA LYS A 160 9.14 -19.88 -94.81
C LYS A 160 9.19 -20.83 -93.62
N SER A 161 10.05 -21.86 -93.65
CA SER A 161 10.26 -22.80 -92.54
C SER A 161 10.92 -22.14 -91.34
N ILE A 162 11.93 -21.28 -91.55
CA ILE A 162 12.59 -20.49 -90.51
C ILE A 162 11.59 -19.55 -89.86
N GLN A 163 10.79 -18.81 -90.63
CA GLN A 163 9.75 -17.95 -90.09
C GLN A 163 8.71 -18.74 -89.29
N LYS A 164 8.23 -19.88 -89.82
CA LYS A 164 7.25 -20.74 -89.13
C LYS A 164 7.80 -21.37 -87.85
N ILE A 165 9.05 -21.83 -87.84
CA ILE A 165 9.71 -22.38 -86.65
C ILE A 165 10.02 -21.27 -85.65
N HIS A 166 10.46 -20.10 -86.11
CA HIS A 166 10.69 -18.95 -85.25
C HIS A 166 9.39 -18.51 -84.57
N ASP A 167 8.31 -18.35 -85.31
CA ASP A 167 6.99 -18.00 -84.77
C ASP A 167 6.49 -19.06 -83.78
N LYS A 168 6.67 -20.36 -84.10
CA LYS A 168 6.30 -21.47 -83.21
C LYS A 168 7.16 -21.48 -81.93
N THR A 169 8.48 -21.32 -82.06
CA THR A 169 9.43 -21.29 -80.94
C THR A 169 9.18 -20.08 -80.04
N VAL A 170 8.94 -18.90 -80.62
CA VAL A 170 8.58 -17.68 -79.89
C VAL A 170 7.22 -17.86 -79.19
N ALA A 171 6.25 -18.51 -79.83
CA ALA A 171 4.96 -18.80 -79.20
C ALA A 171 5.08 -19.81 -78.05
N GLU A 172 5.87 -20.88 -78.21
CA GLU A 172 6.15 -21.86 -77.16
C GLU A 172 6.96 -21.24 -76.01
N TYR A 173 7.94 -20.40 -76.32
CA TYR A 173 8.67 -19.60 -75.32
C TYR A 173 7.74 -18.67 -74.55
N ARG A 174 6.86 -17.93 -75.24
CA ARG A 174 5.87 -17.05 -74.59
C ARG A 174 4.94 -17.83 -73.67
N ARG A 175 4.43 -18.99 -74.11
CA ARG A 175 3.60 -19.87 -73.28
C ARG A 175 4.34 -20.39 -72.06
N SER A 176 5.58 -20.86 -72.24
CA SER A 176 6.41 -21.35 -71.13
C SER A 176 6.73 -20.25 -70.12
N TYR A 177 7.01 -19.02 -70.59
CA TYR A 177 7.17 -17.85 -69.72
C TYR A 177 5.88 -17.51 -68.97
N GLU A 178 4.73 -17.54 -69.65
CA GLU A 178 3.43 -17.27 -69.04
C GLU A 178 3.07 -18.30 -67.96
N GLU A 179 3.35 -19.59 -68.19
CA GLU A 179 3.21 -20.66 -67.20
C GLU A 179 4.13 -20.45 -65.99
N ARG A 180 5.42 -20.14 -66.20
CA ARG A 180 6.36 -19.84 -65.11
C ARG A 180 5.93 -18.61 -64.32
N HIS A 181 5.51 -17.54 -65.00
CA HIS A 181 5.03 -16.33 -64.33
C HIS A 181 3.74 -16.60 -63.53
N LYS A 182 2.87 -17.49 -64.03
CA LYS A 182 1.68 -17.94 -63.31
C LYS A 182 2.04 -18.74 -62.05
N ILE A 183 3.03 -19.63 -62.12
CA ILE A 183 3.54 -20.37 -60.95
C ILE A 183 4.16 -19.41 -59.94
N LEU A 184 5.09 -18.54 -60.37
CA LEU A 184 5.69 -17.52 -59.50
C LEU A 184 4.64 -16.60 -58.84
N LYS A 185 3.62 -16.18 -59.59
CA LYS A 185 2.49 -15.41 -59.06
C LYS A 185 1.70 -16.19 -58.02
N SER A 186 1.56 -17.50 -58.18
CA SER A 186 0.90 -18.38 -57.21
C SER A 186 1.71 -18.62 -55.93
N MET A 187 3.02 -18.41 -55.94
CA MET A 187 3.90 -18.49 -54.76
C MET A 187 3.79 -17.26 -53.85
N GLN A 188 3.36 -16.11 -54.37
CA GLN A 188 3.21 -14.87 -53.61
C GLN A 188 2.35 -15.01 -52.33
N PRO A 189 1.15 -15.63 -52.34
CA PRO A 189 0.37 -15.85 -51.12
C PRO A 189 1.05 -16.82 -50.14
N VAL A 190 1.82 -17.80 -50.60
CA VAL A 190 2.56 -18.75 -49.75
C VAL A 190 3.67 -18.04 -49.00
N TRP A 191 4.45 -17.18 -49.67
CA TRP A 191 5.44 -16.32 -49.02
C TRP A 191 4.85 -15.42 -47.94
N ARG A 192 3.67 -14.84 -48.18
CA ARG A 192 2.94 -14.07 -47.16
C ARG A 192 2.47 -14.94 -45.98
N SER A 193 2.17 -16.22 -46.22
CA SER A 193 1.81 -17.18 -45.17
C SER A 193 3.01 -17.48 -44.27
N VAL A 194 4.17 -17.79 -44.87
CA VAL A 194 5.44 -18.02 -44.17
C VAL A 194 5.83 -16.83 -43.30
N ASP A 195 5.78 -15.61 -43.85
CA ASP A 195 6.05 -14.37 -43.11
C ASP A 195 5.13 -14.23 -41.89
N LYS A 196 3.82 -14.42 -42.07
CA LYS A 196 2.85 -14.39 -40.96
C LYS A 196 3.15 -15.44 -39.89
N LEU A 197 3.46 -16.67 -40.28
CA LEU A 197 3.78 -17.76 -39.35
C LEU A 197 5.06 -17.46 -38.55
N MET A 198 6.10 -16.92 -39.20
CA MET A 198 7.32 -16.46 -38.51
C MET A 198 7.02 -15.34 -37.51
N VAL A 199 6.24 -14.34 -37.90
CA VAL A 199 5.86 -13.24 -37.00
C VAL A 199 5.04 -13.74 -35.81
N GLU A 200 4.15 -14.71 -35.99
CA GLU A 200 3.39 -15.31 -34.90
C GLU A 200 4.31 -16.09 -33.94
N MET A 201 5.27 -16.85 -34.47
CA MET A 201 6.25 -17.59 -33.68
C MET A 201 7.18 -16.66 -32.88
N ASP A 202 7.65 -15.56 -33.50
CA ASP A 202 8.47 -14.54 -32.84
C ASP A 202 7.72 -13.90 -31.67
N LYS A 203 6.45 -13.52 -31.87
CA LYS A 203 5.61 -12.99 -30.79
C LYS A 203 5.47 -13.97 -29.63
N LYS A 204 5.20 -15.26 -29.91
CA LYS A 204 5.09 -16.30 -28.87
C LYS A 204 6.43 -16.51 -28.12
N MET A 205 7.55 -16.40 -28.81
CA MET A 205 8.88 -16.50 -28.20
C MET A 205 9.21 -15.29 -27.31
N LEU A 206 8.87 -14.08 -27.78
CA LEU A 206 9.03 -12.84 -27.01
C LEU A 206 8.17 -12.83 -25.74
N THR A 207 6.92 -13.31 -25.82
CA THR A 207 6.05 -13.44 -24.63
C THR A 207 6.62 -14.44 -23.63
N LEU A 208 7.15 -15.57 -24.11
CA LEU A 208 7.75 -16.59 -23.24
C LEU A 208 9.03 -16.08 -22.56
N HIS A 209 9.87 -15.33 -23.29
CA HIS A 209 11.05 -14.68 -22.73
C HIS A 209 10.69 -13.61 -21.68
N SER A 210 9.71 -12.75 -21.97
CA SER A 210 9.18 -11.76 -21.03
C SER A 210 8.68 -12.41 -19.73
N ASN A 211 7.88 -13.48 -19.86
CA ASN A 211 7.32 -14.18 -18.70
C ASN A 211 8.42 -14.84 -17.86
N ALA A 212 9.43 -15.44 -18.49
CA ALA A 212 10.58 -16.01 -17.78
C ALA A 212 11.36 -14.94 -17.01
N LYS A 213 11.59 -13.77 -17.62
CA LYS A 213 12.24 -12.64 -16.95
C LYS A 213 11.45 -12.14 -15.74
N GLN A 214 10.13 -12.04 -15.87
CA GLN A 214 9.28 -11.61 -14.76
C GLN A 214 9.35 -12.58 -13.56
N ILE A 215 9.35 -13.90 -13.83
CA ILE A 215 9.54 -14.93 -12.79
C ILE A 215 10.91 -14.79 -12.12
N ASP A 216 11.97 -14.56 -12.91
CA ASP A 216 13.32 -14.39 -12.38
C ASP A 216 13.45 -13.15 -11.48
N ASP A 217 12.81 -12.04 -11.87
CA ASP A 217 12.74 -10.82 -11.06
C ASP A 217 12.02 -11.07 -9.73
N ASP A 218 10.89 -11.78 -9.75
CA ASP A 218 10.11 -12.10 -8.54
C ASP A 218 10.84 -13.12 -7.64
N MET A 219 11.54 -14.09 -8.24
CA MET A 219 12.40 -15.03 -7.50
C MET A 219 13.60 -14.32 -6.85
N THR A 220 14.19 -13.35 -7.54
CA THR A 220 15.29 -12.53 -6.99
C THR A 220 14.82 -11.70 -5.79
N LYS A 221 13.63 -11.09 -5.87
CA LYS A 221 13.02 -10.38 -4.72
C LYS A 221 12.76 -11.33 -3.56
N PHE A 222 12.25 -12.53 -3.83
CA PHE A 222 12.00 -13.55 -2.81
C PHE A 222 13.29 -14.04 -2.14
N ALA A 223 14.34 -14.28 -2.92
CA ALA A 223 15.67 -14.62 -2.39
C ALA A 223 16.21 -13.51 -1.47
N GLY A 224 16.05 -12.24 -1.86
CA GLY A 224 16.39 -11.08 -1.02
C GLY A 224 15.60 -11.05 0.31
N MET A 225 14.30 -11.32 0.26
CA MET A 225 13.46 -11.45 1.46
C MET A 225 13.88 -12.62 2.36
N ARG A 226 14.35 -13.74 1.79
CA ARG A 226 14.86 -14.89 2.54
C ARG A 226 16.22 -14.62 3.18
N ALA A 227 17.07 -13.85 2.51
CA ALA A 227 18.39 -13.45 3.00
C ALA A 227 18.35 -12.44 4.17
N LYS A 228 17.15 -11.95 4.53
CA LYS A 228 16.93 -10.92 5.57
C LYS A 228 17.78 -9.66 5.34
N ASP A 229 17.91 -9.25 4.07
CA ASP A 229 18.71 -8.08 3.75
C ASP A 229 18.12 -6.81 4.40
N ILE A 230 18.99 -5.98 4.97
CA ILE A 230 18.64 -4.77 5.71
C ILE A 230 17.92 -3.77 4.77
N LYS A 231 18.29 -3.75 3.49
CA LYS A 231 17.64 -2.92 2.48
C LYS A 231 16.17 -3.29 2.27
N THR A 232 15.87 -4.59 2.26
CA THR A 232 14.52 -5.11 2.06
C THR A 232 13.64 -4.79 3.27
N GLU A 233 14.17 -4.90 4.49
CA GLU A 233 13.45 -4.51 5.72
C GLU A 233 13.09 -3.02 5.72
N HIS A 234 14.05 -2.14 5.40
CA HIS A 234 13.76 -0.71 5.31
C HIS A 234 12.75 -0.37 4.21
N ALA A 235 12.86 -1.00 3.04
CA ALA A 235 11.88 -0.83 1.97
C ALA A 235 10.46 -1.28 2.38
N LEU A 236 10.34 -2.42 3.07
CA LEU A 236 9.07 -2.95 3.56
C LEU A 236 8.43 -2.03 4.61
N THR A 237 9.22 -1.53 5.56
CA THR A 237 8.71 -0.60 6.58
C THR A 237 8.25 0.73 5.97
N VAL A 238 9.04 1.31 5.05
CA VAL A 238 8.64 2.53 4.32
C VAL A 238 7.39 2.30 3.48
N SER A 239 7.30 1.15 2.80
CA SER A 239 6.11 0.78 2.04
C SER A 239 4.87 0.69 2.93
N ALA A 240 4.97 0.10 4.12
CA ALA A 240 3.88 0.06 5.08
C ALA A 240 3.44 1.46 5.55
N PHE A 241 4.36 2.40 5.76
CA PHE A 241 4.00 3.79 6.09
C PHE A 241 3.26 4.49 4.96
N VAL A 242 3.72 4.34 3.72
CA VAL A 242 3.06 4.91 2.53
C VAL A 242 1.68 4.31 2.34
N GLN A 243 1.56 2.99 2.48
CA GLN A 243 0.29 2.27 2.40
C GLN A 243 -0.69 2.74 3.49
N LEU A 244 -0.24 2.91 4.73
CA LEU A 244 -1.06 3.46 5.80
C LEU A 244 -1.53 4.87 5.47
N ALA A 245 -0.67 5.73 4.92
CA ALA A 245 -1.03 7.10 4.57
C ALA A 245 -2.09 7.14 3.46
N ILE A 246 -1.91 6.38 2.39
CA ILE A 246 -2.87 6.29 1.27
C ILE A 246 -4.19 5.72 1.77
N SER A 247 -4.17 4.59 2.49
CA SER A 247 -5.40 3.95 2.95
C SER A 247 -6.12 4.75 4.04
N SER A 248 -5.40 5.50 4.89
CA SER A 248 -6.01 6.42 5.85
C SER A 248 -6.67 7.61 5.15
N LEU A 249 -6.07 8.15 4.07
CA LEU A 249 -6.70 9.20 3.27
C LEU A 249 -8.01 8.71 2.66
N VAL A 250 -8.00 7.50 2.07
CA VAL A 250 -9.22 6.87 1.54
C VAL A 250 -10.23 6.61 2.67
N MET A 251 -9.78 6.21 3.87
CA MET A 251 -10.64 6.02 5.05
C MET A 251 -11.35 7.32 5.46
N VAL A 252 -10.68 8.47 5.36
CA VAL A 252 -11.30 9.78 5.64
C VAL A 252 -12.41 10.09 4.66
N ILE A 253 -12.21 9.81 3.37
CA ILE A 253 -13.25 9.99 2.34
C ILE A 253 -14.43 9.05 2.62
N ALA A 254 -14.15 7.80 2.97
CA ALA A 254 -15.14 6.80 3.38
C ALA A 254 -15.95 7.24 4.61
N MET A 255 -15.29 7.77 5.65
CA MET A 255 -15.97 8.37 6.81
C MET A 255 -16.85 9.56 6.41
N GLY A 256 -16.43 10.36 5.43
CA GLY A 256 -17.26 11.42 4.84
C GLY A 256 -18.53 10.87 4.18
N GLY A 257 -18.41 9.78 3.41
CA GLY A 257 -19.55 9.05 2.84
C GLY A 257 -20.50 8.51 3.93
N ALA A 258 -19.95 7.92 4.99
CA ALA A 258 -20.72 7.41 6.12
C ALA A 258 -21.43 8.53 6.89
N PHE A 259 -20.78 9.69 7.02
CA PHE A 259 -21.37 10.88 7.64
C PHE A 259 -22.55 11.42 6.81
N ILE A 260 -22.42 11.45 5.48
CA ILE A 260 -23.53 11.81 4.58
C ILE A 260 -24.67 10.80 4.76
N ASN A 261 -24.38 9.50 4.78
CA ASN A 261 -25.43 8.48 4.96
C ASN A 261 -26.15 8.64 6.31
N TYR A 262 -25.40 8.82 7.40
CA TYR A 262 -25.94 9.12 8.72
C TYR A 262 -26.87 10.33 8.72
N LYS A 263 -26.51 11.42 8.02
CA LYS A 263 -27.35 12.61 7.94
C LYS A 263 -28.62 12.41 7.10
N LEU A 264 -28.59 11.53 6.09
CA LEU A 264 -29.78 11.16 5.32
C LEU A 264 -30.77 10.36 6.18
N ILE A 265 -30.28 9.48 7.05
CA ILE A 265 -31.09 8.55 7.84
C ILE A 265 -31.57 9.15 9.18
N ALA A 266 -30.75 9.95 9.85
CA ALA A 266 -31.02 10.34 11.25
C ALA A 266 -32.30 11.18 11.43
N LEU A 267 -32.62 12.08 10.49
CA LEU A 267 -33.80 12.94 10.56
C LEU A 267 -35.12 12.14 10.46
N PRO A 268 -35.36 11.33 9.41
CA PRO A 268 -36.57 10.52 9.32
C PRO A 268 -36.70 9.51 10.47
N MET A 269 -35.59 8.94 10.95
CA MET A 269 -35.60 8.03 12.11
C MET A 269 -36.01 8.74 13.42
N SER A 270 -35.70 10.03 13.58
CA SER A 270 -36.13 10.78 14.76
C SER A 270 -37.64 10.94 14.85
N GLU A 271 -38.33 11.01 13.72
CA GLU A 271 -39.80 11.10 13.72
C GLU A 271 -40.46 9.72 13.92
N MET A 272 -39.87 8.65 13.37
CA MET A 272 -40.43 7.28 13.48
C MET A 272 -40.17 6.61 14.83
N VAL A 273 -39.00 6.85 15.44
CA VAL A 273 -38.56 6.17 16.67
C VAL A 273 -38.79 7.05 17.91
N GLY A 274 -39.21 8.30 17.73
CA GLY A 274 -39.49 9.25 18.80
C GLY A 274 -38.30 10.18 19.09
N ALA A 275 -38.43 11.44 18.69
CA ALA A 275 -37.37 12.44 18.78
C ALA A 275 -37.09 12.90 20.23
N SER A 276 -38.04 12.66 21.14
CA SER A 276 -37.98 13.08 22.54
C SER A 276 -37.34 12.05 23.47
N ASP A 277 -37.17 10.80 23.02
CA ASP A 277 -36.60 9.75 23.86
C ASP A 277 -35.08 9.77 23.79
N TYR A 278 -34.48 10.17 24.91
CA TYR A 278 -33.05 10.12 25.16
C TYR A 278 -32.72 8.84 25.93
N ILE A 279 -31.89 7.96 25.36
CA ILE A 279 -31.40 6.76 26.05
C ILE A 279 -30.40 7.14 27.15
N THR A 280 -29.67 8.24 26.94
CA THR A 280 -28.70 8.81 27.88
C THR A 280 -28.77 10.33 27.75
N ASN A 281 -28.44 11.10 28.80
CA ASN A 281 -28.58 12.57 28.86
C ASN A 281 -28.04 13.36 27.64
N SER A 282 -27.21 12.76 26.77
CA SER A 282 -26.64 13.38 25.57
C SER A 282 -26.91 12.63 24.25
N LEU A 283 -27.52 11.45 24.25
CA LEU A 283 -27.69 10.63 23.03
C LEU A 283 -29.18 10.40 22.72
N ARG A 284 -29.62 10.85 21.53
CA ARG A 284 -30.98 10.63 21.03
C ARG A 284 -31.12 9.21 20.52
N THR A 285 -32.28 8.60 20.73
CA THR A 285 -32.59 7.24 20.22
C THR A 285 -32.44 7.15 18.71
N SER A 286 -32.79 8.22 17.98
CA SER A 286 -32.62 8.34 16.52
C SER A 286 -31.18 8.20 16.04
N ASP A 287 -30.24 8.77 16.80
CA ASP A 287 -28.82 8.77 16.43
C ASP A 287 -28.22 7.38 16.60
N VAL A 288 -28.62 6.68 17.66
CA VAL A 288 -28.23 5.29 17.91
C VAL A 288 -28.82 4.37 16.84
N ALA A 289 -30.09 4.55 16.48
CA ALA A 289 -30.74 3.71 15.47
C ALA A 289 -30.11 3.88 14.08
N ALA A 290 -29.80 5.11 13.67
CA ALA A 290 -29.08 5.37 12.42
C ALA A 290 -27.67 4.76 12.42
N LEU A 291 -26.95 4.86 13.54
CA LEU A 291 -25.62 4.24 13.68
C LEU A 291 -25.69 2.71 13.57
N VAL A 292 -26.70 2.07 14.18
CA VAL A 292 -26.88 0.61 14.11
C VAL A 292 -27.10 0.15 12.67
N ILE A 293 -27.90 0.87 11.88
CA ILE A 293 -28.12 0.54 10.46
C ILE A 293 -26.80 0.60 9.69
N ILE A 294 -26.04 1.70 9.83
CA ILE A 294 -24.74 1.87 9.15
C ILE A 294 -23.72 0.82 9.60
N LEU A 295 -23.69 0.47 10.89
CA LEU A 295 -22.79 -0.58 11.40
C LEU A 295 -23.17 -1.96 10.86
N MET A 296 -24.47 -2.26 10.77
CA MET A 296 -24.99 -3.50 10.19
C MET A 296 -24.62 -3.58 8.70
N GLU A 297 -24.81 -2.49 7.96
CA GLU A 297 -24.44 -2.34 6.55
C GLU A 297 -22.94 -2.54 6.33
N ALA A 298 -22.09 -1.82 7.07
CA ALA A 298 -20.63 -1.95 6.99
C ALA A 298 -20.18 -3.38 7.31
N SER A 299 -20.81 -4.03 8.29
CA SER A 299 -20.53 -5.44 8.63
C SER A 299 -20.90 -6.38 7.48
N MET A 300 -22.07 -6.21 6.86
CA MET A 300 -22.52 -7.03 5.74
C MET A 300 -21.67 -6.79 4.49
N GLY A 301 -21.24 -5.55 4.24
CA GLY A 301 -20.30 -5.21 3.19
C GLY A 301 -18.95 -5.87 3.36
N LEU A 302 -18.43 -5.88 4.57
CA LEU A 302 -17.19 -6.59 4.91
C LEU A 302 -17.33 -8.11 4.69
N PHE A 303 -18.44 -8.73 5.10
CA PHE A 303 -18.70 -10.14 4.84
C PHE A 303 -18.83 -10.49 3.35
N LEU A 304 -19.43 -9.58 2.56
CA LEU A 304 -19.55 -9.73 1.12
C LEU A 304 -18.18 -9.75 0.44
N LEU A 305 -17.31 -8.77 0.77
CA LEU A 305 -15.98 -8.63 0.18
C LEU A 305 -15.02 -9.75 0.60
N GLU A 306 -15.13 -10.22 1.86
CA GLU A 306 -14.38 -11.37 2.34
C GLU A 306 -14.82 -12.66 1.61
N SER A 307 -16.12 -12.84 1.36
CA SER A 307 -16.65 -13.98 0.60
C SER A 307 -16.23 -13.99 -0.87
N LEU A 308 -15.98 -12.80 -1.42
CA LEU A 308 -15.45 -12.61 -2.77
C LEU A 308 -13.92 -12.77 -2.84
N ARG A 309 -13.23 -12.96 -1.70
CA ARG A 309 -11.76 -13.02 -1.59
C ARG A 309 -11.07 -11.75 -2.10
N ILE A 310 -11.77 -10.62 -2.09
CA ILE A 310 -11.18 -9.32 -2.37
C ILE A 310 -10.41 -8.85 -1.13
N THR A 311 -11.01 -9.01 0.05
CA THR A 311 -10.36 -8.76 1.35
C THR A 311 -9.98 -10.06 2.06
N GLN A 312 -8.99 -9.99 2.94
CA GLN A 312 -8.50 -11.10 3.78
C GLN A 312 -8.42 -10.73 5.26
N LEU A 313 -9.45 -10.04 5.77
CA LEU A 313 -9.51 -9.67 7.19
C LEU A 313 -9.78 -10.89 8.10
N PHE A 314 -10.45 -11.93 7.58
CA PHE A 314 -10.87 -13.11 8.34
C PHE A 314 -10.41 -14.40 7.63
N PRO A 315 -9.19 -14.89 7.91
CA PRO A 315 -8.62 -16.08 7.24
C PRO A 315 -9.51 -17.32 7.29
N LYS A 316 -10.33 -17.45 8.35
CA LYS A 316 -11.30 -18.54 8.50
C LYS A 316 -12.32 -18.57 7.36
N ILE A 317 -12.82 -17.43 6.91
CA ILE A 317 -13.83 -17.33 5.84
C ILE A 317 -13.23 -17.74 4.49
N ALA A 318 -11.95 -17.39 4.25
CA ALA A 318 -11.24 -17.80 3.04
C ALA A 318 -11.08 -19.34 2.92
N SER A 319 -10.93 -20.02 4.07
CA SER A 319 -10.79 -21.49 4.17
C SER A 319 -12.12 -22.26 4.20
N MET A 320 -13.27 -21.58 4.18
CA MET A 320 -14.59 -22.24 4.19
C MET A 320 -14.88 -22.95 2.86
N ASP A 321 -15.69 -24.01 2.92
CA ASP A 321 -16.22 -24.72 1.76
C ASP A 321 -16.98 -23.75 0.83
N ASP A 322 -16.81 -23.94 -0.49
CA ASP A 322 -17.30 -23.04 -1.55
C ASP A 322 -18.82 -22.86 -1.49
N ARG A 323 -19.55 -23.88 -1.06
CA ARG A 323 -21.02 -23.82 -0.90
C ARG A 323 -21.43 -22.85 0.19
N MET A 324 -20.76 -22.89 1.34
CA MET A 324 -21.08 -22.02 2.47
C MET A 324 -20.67 -20.58 2.17
N ARG A 325 -19.53 -20.38 1.51
CA ARG A 325 -19.09 -19.05 1.05
C ARG A 325 -20.08 -18.42 0.08
N ARG A 326 -20.60 -19.18 -0.89
CA ARG A 326 -21.62 -18.68 -1.83
C ARG A 326 -22.94 -18.33 -1.13
N ARG A 327 -23.36 -19.12 -0.14
CA ARG A 327 -24.55 -18.79 0.67
C ARG A 327 -24.34 -17.52 1.48
N LEU A 328 -23.18 -17.35 2.09
CA LEU A 328 -22.84 -16.16 2.87
C LEU A 328 -22.81 -14.90 1.99
N MET A 329 -22.18 -15.00 0.81
CA MET A 329 -22.18 -13.94 -0.21
C MET A 329 -23.61 -13.53 -0.63
N LEU A 330 -24.46 -14.51 -0.95
CA LEU A 330 -25.84 -14.24 -1.34
C LEU A 330 -26.65 -13.64 -0.19
N ALA A 331 -26.48 -14.15 1.04
CA ALA A 331 -27.16 -13.63 2.21
C ALA A 331 -26.76 -12.18 2.50
N SER A 332 -25.45 -11.85 2.48
CA SER A 332 -24.98 -10.47 2.70
C SER A 332 -25.45 -9.53 1.59
N LEU A 333 -25.47 -9.99 0.34
CA LEU A 333 -25.95 -9.19 -0.80
C LEU A 333 -27.44 -8.87 -0.67
N ILE A 334 -28.26 -9.89 -0.38
CA ILE A 334 -29.71 -9.70 -0.18
C ILE A 334 -29.97 -8.73 0.98
N PHE A 335 -29.24 -8.88 2.09
CA PHE A 335 -29.38 -8.01 3.24
C PHE A 335 -29.01 -6.55 2.92
N LEU A 336 -27.92 -6.32 2.20
CA LEU A 336 -27.53 -4.98 1.73
C LEU A 336 -28.57 -4.36 0.80
N VAL A 337 -29.15 -5.14 -0.11
CA VAL A 337 -30.22 -4.64 -1.00
C VAL A 337 -31.47 -4.26 -0.20
N ILE A 338 -31.84 -5.04 0.82
CA ILE A 338 -32.96 -4.71 1.70
C ILE A 338 -32.69 -3.41 2.47
N LEU A 339 -31.50 -3.28 3.07
CA LEU A 339 -31.11 -2.05 3.76
C LEU A 339 -31.08 -0.84 2.82
N ALA A 340 -30.52 -0.98 1.62
CA ALA A 340 -30.52 0.07 0.59
C ALA A 340 -31.94 0.50 0.21
N GLY A 341 -32.89 -0.45 0.12
CA GLY A 341 -34.29 -0.15 -0.12
C GLY A 341 -34.93 0.64 1.03
N ILE A 342 -34.65 0.25 2.27
CA ILE A 342 -35.11 0.97 3.47
C ILE A 342 -34.54 2.38 3.50
N GLU A 343 -33.24 2.56 3.26
CA GLU A 343 -32.57 3.85 3.27
C GLU A 343 -33.03 4.77 2.14
N SER A 344 -33.26 4.23 0.95
CA SER A 344 -33.87 4.97 -0.16
C SER A 344 -35.26 5.49 0.20
N SER A 345 -36.07 4.66 0.89
CA SER A 345 -37.38 5.08 1.41
C SER A 345 -37.27 6.14 2.52
N LEU A 346 -36.29 6.01 3.42
CA LEU A 346 -36.05 6.99 4.49
C LEU A 346 -35.58 8.33 3.92
N ALA A 347 -34.73 8.31 2.89
CA ALA A 347 -34.28 9.52 2.19
C ALA A 347 -35.44 10.25 1.52
N LEU A 348 -36.39 9.52 0.90
CA LEU A 348 -37.62 10.12 0.38
C LEU A 348 -38.45 10.75 1.51
N MET A 349 -38.62 10.04 2.62
CA MET A 349 -39.38 10.56 3.76
C MET A 349 -38.73 11.81 4.37
N ARG A 350 -37.41 11.90 4.39
CA ARG A 350 -36.67 13.09 4.82
C ARG A 350 -37.09 14.33 4.02
N ASP A 351 -37.13 14.23 2.69
CA ASP A 351 -37.47 15.39 1.84
C ASP A 351 -38.94 15.79 2.01
N MET A 352 -39.85 14.83 2.15
CA MET A 352 -41.26 15.12 2.48
C MET A 352 -41.38 15.84 3.82
N LEU A 353 -40.72 15.35 4.87
CA LEU A 353 -40.74 15.98 6.20
C LEU A 353 -40.15 17.39 6.20
N VAL A 354 -39.12 17.64 5.41
CA VAL A 354 -38.51 18.98 5.27
C VAL A 354 -39.44 19.92 4.51
N ALA A 355 -40.10 19.43 3.46
CA ALA A 355 -41.10 20.20 2.72
C ALA A 355 -42.27 20.61 3.64
N ASP A 356 -42.82 19.67 4.41
CA ASP A 356 -43.92 19.90 5.35
C ASP A 356 -43.54 20.88 6.48
N LYS A 357 -42.32 20.78 7.03
CA LYS A 357 -41.85 21.76 8.03
C LYS A 357 -41.71 23.15 7.43
N SER A 358 -41.29 23.25 6.16
CA SER A 358 -41.13 24.53 5.48
C SER A 358 -42.47 25.19 5.12
N SER A 359 -43.51 24.42 4.80
CA SER A 359 -44.86 24.95 4.58
C SER A 359 -45.47 25.43 5.89
N LEU A 360 -45.36 24.65 6.97
CA LEU A 360 -45.85 25.05 8.30
C LEU A 360 -45.19 26.34 8.81
N MET A 361 -43.87 26.50 8.63
CA MET A 361 -43.18 27.74 9.01
C MET A 361 -43.63 28.95 8.18
N ARG A 362 -43.98 28.75 6.90
CA ARG A 362 -44.51 29.81 6.03
C ARG A 362 -45.93 30.21 6.40
N ASP A 363 -46.78 29.23 6.73
CA ASP A 363 -48.14 29.48 7.20
C ASP A 363 -48.14 30.24 8.53
N LEU A 364 -47.22 29.90 9.43
CA LEU A 364 -47.00 30.62 10.69
C LEU A 364 -46.40 32.02 10.49
N ALA A 365 -45.66 32.25 9.41
CA ALA A 365 -45.08 33.55 9.06
C ALA A 365 -46.03 34.45 8.25
N SER A 366 -47.24 34.00 7.92
CA SER A 366 -48.29 34.76 7.19
C SER A 366 -47.83 35.42 5.87
N THR A 367 -46.82 34.87 5.20
CA THR A 367 -46.27 35.43 3.95
C THR A 367 -46.79 34.63 2.75
N ALA A 368 -47.46 35.28 1.78
CA ALA A 368 -48.09 34.64 0.61
C ALA A 368 -47.06 34.20 -0.48
N PRO A 369 -47.35 33.17 -1.32
CA PRO A 369 -46.34 32.42 -2.07
C PRO A 369 -46.07 32.92 -3.51
N PRO A 370 -44.86 32.67 -4.07
CA PRO A 370 -44.70 32.32 -5.47
C PRO A 370 -44.73 30.79 -5.62
N VAL A 371 -45.79 30.27 -6.25
CA VAL A 371 -45.88 28.86 -6.67
C VAL A 371 -44.93 28.68 -7.85
N THR A 372 -43.84 27.94 -7.63
CA THR A 372 -43.01 27.43 -8.71
C THR A 372 -43.03 25.91 -8.65
N ASP A 373 -44.11 25.34 -9.20
CA ASP A 373 -44.13 23.95 -9.66
C ASP A 373 -43.16 23.84 -10.84
N ASN A 374 -41.88 23.75 -10.51
CA ASN A 374 -40.83 23.58 -11.48
C ASN A 374 -40.32 22.16 -11.36
N TRP A 375 -40.26 21.42 -12.46
CA TRP A 375 -39.64 20.09 -12.54
C TRP A 375 -38.22 20.03 -11.91
N MET A 376 -37.56 21.19 -11.81
CA MET A 376 -36.29 21.42 -11.11
C MET A 376 -36.34 21.20 -9.58
N SER A 377 -37.51 21.32 -8.92
CA SER A 377 -37.68 21.09 -7.47
C SER A 377 -37.66 19.61 -7.08
N ASN A 378 -37.91 18.71 -8.03
CA ASN A 378 -37.88 17.26 -7.83
C ASN A 378 -36.49 16.65 -8.06
N ILE A 379 -35.55 17.41 -8.63
CA ILE A 379 -34.18 16.96 -8.90
C ILE A 379 -33.42 16.64 -7.60
N PRO A 380 -33.48 17.48 -6.53
CA PRO A 380 -32.89 17.12 -5.24
C PRO A 380 -33.49 15.84 -4.64
N MET A 381 -34.80 15.63 -4.78
CA MET A 381 -35.50 14.45 -4.23
C MET A 381 -35.05 13.16 -4.91
N ALA A 382 -35.03 13.13 -6.25
CA ALA A 382 -34.53 11.98 -6.99
C ALA A 382 -33.03 11.72 -6.70
N GLY A 383 -32.23 12.80 -6.59
CA GLY A 383 -30.81 12.70 -6.24
C GLY A 383 -30.59 12.08 -4.86
N GLN A 384 -31.34 12.49 -3.85
CA GLN A 384 -31.24 11.94 -2.49
C GLN A 384 -31.73 10.49 -2.40
N MET A 385 -32.80 10.14 -3.11
CA MET A 385 -33.31 8.77 -3.13
C MET A 385 -32.31 7.80 -3.79
N ILE A 386 -31.68 8.22 -4.89
CA ILE A 386 -30.60 7.47 -5.53
C ILE A 386 -29.38 7.38 -4.62
N MET A 387 -28.98 8.49 -3.97
CA MET A 387 -27.87 8.47 -3.00
C MET A 387 -28.16 7.51 -1.84
N GLY A 388 -29.35 7.53 -1.25
CA GLY A 388 -29.74 6.60 -0.17
C GLY A 388 -29.75 5.13 -0.58
N PHE A 389 -29.94 4.83 -1.86
CA PHE A 389 -29.81 3.46 -2.38
C PHE A 389 -28.34 3.07 -2.65
N VAL A 390 -27.55 3.99 -3.22
CA VAL A 390 -26.18 3.71 -3.67
C VAL A 390 -25.16 3.73 -2.52
N LEU A 391 -25.36 4.59 -1.51
CA LEU A 391 -24.43 4.78 -0.40
C LEU A 391 -24.19 3.48 0.38
N PRO A 392 -25.21 2.70 0.75
CA PRO A 392 -25.32 1.27 0.51
C PRO A 392 -24.04 0.46 0.26
N PHE A 393 -23.87 0.36 -1.04
CA PHE A 393 -22.84 -0.43 -1.68
C PHE A 393 -21.51 0.32 -1.65
N ALA A 394 -21.53 1.66 -1.66
CA ALA A 394 -20.32 2.46 -1.52
C ALA A 394 -19.65 2.26 -0.15
N LEU A 395 -20.43 2.19 0.93
CA LEU A 395 -19.92 1.93 2.29
C LEU A 395 -19.45 0.49 2.46
N ALA A 396 -20.02 -0.47 1.72
CA ALA A 396 -19.46 -1.82 1.69
C ALA A 396 -18.00 -1.83 1.23
N PHE A 397 -17.61 -0.98 0.27
CA PHE A 397 -16.22 -0.89 -0.21
C PHE A 397 -15.24 -0.31 0.81
N VAL A 398 -15.70 0.24 1.93
CA VAL A 398 -14.84 0.71 3.05
C VAL A 398 -13.97 -0.42 3.59
N ALA A 399 -14.39 -1.68 3.45
CA ALA A 399 -13.60 -2.82 3.92
C ALA A 399 -12.22 -2.93 3.23
N ILE A 400 -12.09 -2.49 1.97
CA ILE A 400 -10.82 -2.54 1.21
C ILE A 400 -9.74 -1.65 1.84
N PRO A 401 -9.95 -0.33 2.01
CA PRO A 401 -8.97 0.50 2.71
C PRO A 401 -8.85 0.11 4.18
N LEU A 402 -9.90 -0.43 4.81
CA LEU A 402 -9.84 -0.89 6.21
C LEU A 402 -8.82 -2.02 6.39
N GLU A 403 -8.84 -3.03 5.52
CA GLU A 403 -7.85 -4.11 5.52
C GLU A 403 -6.43 -3.56 5.41
N SER A 404 -6.20 -2.72 4.41
CA SER A 404 -4.91 -2.10 4.18
C SER A 404 -4.44 -1.27 5.39
N VAL A 405 -5.35 -0.54 6.04
CA VAL A 405 -5.08 0.15 7.31
C VAL A 405 -4.72 -0.85 8.39
N VAL A 406 -5.48 -1.92 8.61
CA VAL A 406 -5.21 -2.90 9.69
C VAL A 406 -3.82 -3.54 9.54
N HIS A 407 -3.45 -3.96 8.32
CA HIS A 407 -2.14 -4.58 8.07
C HIS A 407 -0.98 -3.60 8.23
N SER A 408 -1.08 -2.41 7.64
CA SER A 408 -0.03 -1.39 7.71
C SER A 408 0.08 -0.77 9.11
N LEU A 409 -1.04 -0.56 9.79
CA LEU A 409 -1.13 -0.01 11.14
C LEU A 409 -0.43 -0.92 12.15
N ARG A 410 -0.58 -2.24 12.05
CA ARG A 410 0.16 -3.19 12.92
C ARG A 410 1.66 -2.96 12.82
N THR A 411 2.19 -2.80 11.61
CA THR A 411 3.61 -2.57 11.35
C THR A 411 4.05 -1.21 11.90
N VAL A 412 3.29 -0.16 11.61
CA VAL A 412 3.58 1.21 12.06
C VAL A 412 3.52 1.32 13.58
N ILE A 413 2.49 0.77 14.22
CA ILE A 413 2.38 0.70 15.69
C ILE A 413 3.59 -0.03 16.27
N GLY A 414 4.01 -1.13 15.66
CA GLY A 414 5.19 -1.87 16.10
C GLY A 414 6.47 -1.01 16.10
N VAL A 415 6.70 -0.24 15.03
CA VAL A 415 7.83 0.68 14.94
C VAL A 415 7.71 1.83 15.93
N VAL A 416 6.52 2.46 16.02
CA VAL A 416 6.25 3.57 16.95
C VAL A 416 6.44 3.10 18.39
N LEU A 417 5.97 1.92 18.76
CA LEU A 417 6.11 1.37 20.11
C LEU A 417 7.59 1.16 20.49
N VAL A 418 8.42 0.66 19.55
CA VAL A 418 9.86 0.55 19.77
C VAL A 418 10.50 1.93 20.00
N GLN A 419 10.11 2.92 19.20
CA GLN A 419 10.65 4.28 19.33
C GLN A 419 10.17 4.99 20.60
N THR A 420 8.92 4.81 21.01
CA THR A 420 8.40 5.37 22.26
C THR A 420 9.09 4.71 23.46
N MET A 421 9.28 3.39 23.46
CA MET A 421 10.03 2.72 24.53
C MET A 421 11.48 3.23 24.63
N ARG A 422 12.17 3.42 23.50
CA ARG A 422 13.53 4.01 23.46
C ARG A 422 13.53 5.46 23.94
N GLY A 423 12.56 6.26 23.52
CA GLY A 423 12.39 7.65 23.92
C GLY A 423 12.12 7.80 25.42
N THR A 424 11.15 7.04 25.95
CA THR A 424 10.86 6.99 27.39
C THR A 424 12.08 6.48 28.17
N GLY A 425 12.78 5.47 27.66
CA GLY A 425 14.03 4.98 28.24
C GLY A 425 15.12 6.06 28.32
N PHE A 426 15.24 6.89 27.29
CA PHE A 426 16.16 8.04 27.26
C PHE A 426 15.74 9.11 28.27
N VAL A 427 14.47 9.50 28.30
CA VAL A 427 13.93 10.49 29.26
C VAL A 427 14.18 10.04 30.69
N LEU A 428 13.88 8.79 31.02
CA LEU A 428 14.18 8.21 32.34
C LEU A 428 15.68 8.32 32.63
N ARG A 429 16.56 7.87 31.72
CA ARG A 429 18.01 7.95 31.94
C ARG A 429 18.47 9.38 32.21
N PHE A 430 17.92 10.35 31.48
CA PHE A 430 18.19 11.77 31.67
C PHE A 430 17.70 12.27 33.03
N THR A 431 16.46 11.96 33.41
CA THR A 431 15.89 12.29 34.73
C THR A 431 16.76 11.77 35.87
N GLY A 432 17.26 10.53 35.77
CA GLY A 432 18.19 9.98 36.78
C GLY A 432 19.50 10.77 36.88
N VAL A 433 20.02 11.31 35.77
CA VAL A 433 21.21 12.19 35.80
C VAL A 433 20.89 13.54 36.43
N VAL A 434 19.71 14.10 36.15
CA VAL A 434 19.24 15.36 36.74
C VAL A 434 19.07 15.23 38.25
N PHE A 435 18.39 14.20 38.74
CA PHE A 435 18.20 13.98 40.19
C PHE A 435 19.53 13.84 40.95
N ARG A 436 20.53 13.19 40.34
CA ARG A 436 21.88 13.12 40.92
C ARG A 436 22.55 14.49 41.06
N ARG A 437 22.29 15.43 40.14
CA ARG A 437 22.78 16.81 40.25
C ARG A 437 21.92 17.63 41.21
N PHE A 438 20.61 17.38 41.23
CA PHE A 438 19.64 18.07 42.08
C PHE A 438 19.90 17.81 43.57
N ALA A 439 20.36 16.62 43.95
CA ALA A 439 20.80 16.32 45.32
C ALA A 439 21.81 17.35 45.85
N ARG A 440 22.86 17.66 45.07
CA ARG A 440 23.88 18.65 45.45
C ARG A 440 23.35 20.08 45.53
N VAL A 441 22.34 20.41 44.72
CA VAL A 441 21.69 21.72 44.76
C VAL A 441 20.81 21.84 46.00
N LEU A 442 20.06 20.78 46.35
CA LEU A 442 19.28 20.70 47.59
C LEU A 442 20.16 20.82 48.83
N GLU A 443 21.31 20.14 48.85
CA GLU A 443 22.31 20.28 49.91
C GLU A 443 22.81 21.73 50.01
N SER A 444 23.18 22.36 48.89
CA SER A 444 23.62 23.76 48.88
C SER A 444 22.52 24.72 49.35
N ALA A 445 21.27 24.50 48.94
CA ALA A 445 20.12 25.32 49.35
C ALA A 445 19.81 25.15 50.86
N TYR A 446 19.93 23.92 51.37
CA TYR A 446 19.79 23.63 52.79
C TYR A 446 20.90 24.29 53.62
N ASP A 447 22.15 24.24 53.14
CA ASP A 447 23.29 24.90 53.78
C ASP A 447 23.15 26.44 53.76
N ILE A 448 22.50 27.03 52.74
CA ILE A 448 22.19 28.48 52.69
C ILE A 448 21.22 28.89 53.82
N LEU A 449 20.22 28.07 54.14
CA LEU A 449 19.26 28.36 55.22
C LEU A 449 19.91 28.37 56.62
N ILE A 450 21.07 27.72 56.77
CA ILE A 450 21.81 27.60 58.03
C ILE A 450 23.10 28.43 58.01
N VAL A 451 23.16 29.50 57.21
CA VAL A 451 24.37 30.33 57.03
C VAL A 451 24.91 30.93 58.33
N ILE A 452 24.04 31.41 59.22
CA ILE A 452 24.47 32.12 60.44
C ILE A 452 25.24 31.20 61.41
N PRO A 453 24.73 30.01 61.80
CA PRO A 453 25.49 29.05 62.62
C PRO A 453 26.74 28.53 61.91
N LEU A 454 26.68 28.31 60.58
CA LEU A 454 27.82 27.82 59.79
C LEU A 454 28.98 28.82 59.75
N MET A 455 28.70 30.13 59.69
CA MET A 455 29.75 31.15 59.76
C MET A 455 30.42 31.18 61.13
N VAL A 456 29.64 31.05 62.21
CA VAL A 456 30.16 30.98 63.59
C VAL A 456 31.02 29.73 63.78
N GLU A 457 30.56 28.56 63.32
CA GLU A 457 31.32 27.30 63.38
C GLU A 457 32.64 27.41 62.59
N ARG A 458 32.61 27.94 61.36
CA ARG A 458 33.81 28.14 60.53
C ARG A 458 34.80 29.13 61.14
N TRP A 459 34.32 30.21 61.75
CA TRP A 459 35.17 31.16 62.47
C TRP A 459 35.86 30.51 63.67
N VAL A 460 35.12 29.73 64.46
CA VAL A 460 35.66 29.01 65.63
C VAL A 460 36.67 27.94 65.21
N LEU A 461 36.41 27.21 64.12
CA LEU A 461 37.37 26.24 63.57
C LEU A 461 38.63 26.92 63.02
N ALA A 462 38.51 28.04 62.30
CA ALA A 462 39.66 28.81 61.82
C ALA A 462 40.53 29.37 62.95
N LEU A 463 39.93 29.75 64.08
CA LEU A 463 40.64 30.14 65.30
C LEU A 463 41.36 28.96 65.98
N ARG A 464 40.82 27.74 65.82
CA ARG A 464 41.42 26.51 66.37
C ARG A 464 42.55 25.95 65.50
N ASP A 465 42.44 26.07 64.18
CA ASP A 465 43.52 25.68 63.25
C ASP A 465 44.69 26.67 63.28
N SER A 466 44.41 27.98 63.45
CA SER A 466 45.48 28.97 63.63
C SER A 466 46.23 28.84 64.96
N SER A 467 45.60 28.30 66.01
CA SER A 467 46.28 28.03 67.30
C SER A 467 47.09 26.74 67.30
N THR A 468 46.68 25.71 66.55
CA THR A 468 47.47 24.47 66.38
C THR A 468 48.67 24.67 65.45
N ALA A 469 48.55 25.46 64.38
CA ALA A 469 49.68 25.86 63.54
C ALA A 469 50.74 26.67 64.31
N LYS A 470 50.31 27.48 65.29
CA LYS A 470 51.20 28.25 66.19
C LYS A 470 51.85 27.38 67.28
N GLY A 471 51.32 26.18 67.54
CA GLY A 471 51.89 25.19 68.45
C GLY A 471 53.03 24.38 67.81
N GLN A 472 52.92 24.04 66.52
CA GLN A 472 53.99 23.33 65.80
C GLN A 472 55.21 24.23 65.52
N SER A 473 55.03 25.53 65.29
CA SER A 473 56.17 26.45 65.14
C SER A 473 56.95 26.70 66.44
N LYS A 474 56.34 26.47 67.61
CA LYS A 474 57.00 26.56 68.92
C LYS A 474 57.74 25.29 69.33
N LEU A 475 57.39 24.13 68.79
CA LEU A 475 58.13 22.88 69.05
C LEU A 475 59.39 22.73 68.17
N GLY A 476 59.46 23.45 67.05
CA GLY A 476 60.63 23.47 66.16
C GLY A 476 61.72 24.49 66.52
N SER A 477 61.55 25.26 67.61
CA SER A 477 62.54 26.25 68.07
C SER A 477 63.13 25.92 69.45
N ALA A 478 62.97 24.67 69.91
CA ALA A 478 63.51 24.16 71.16
C ALA A 478 64.39 22.91 70.94
N SER A 479 65.11 22.89 69.82
CA SER A 479 66.23 21.97 69.55
C SER A 479 67.48 22.77 69.23
#